data_AF-A0A7L4YSV6-F1
#
_entry.id   AF-A0A7L4YSV6-F1
#
_cell.length_a   1.000
_cell.length_b   1.000
_cell.length_c   1.000
_cell.angle_alpha   90.00
_cell.angle_beta   90.00
_cell.angle_gamma   90.00
#
_symmetry.space_group_name_H-M   'P 1'
#
loop_
_entity.id
_entity.type
_entity.pdbx_description
1 polymer ?
#
loop_
_entity_poly.entity_id
_entity_poly.type
_entity_poly.pdbx_seq_one_letter_code
_entity_poly.pdbx_strand_id
1 'polypeptide(L)'
;MLKRRSFLQYGVGAAAVAGFAITGSVPAFAAPNPIDQWVDAQVKSGTLPTTYSSISAYPMDYRRAIFGALPAEKQSAVWAAHLDLRLADSKLNSDQRALIGEVRAVLADPATYVSGTNALDDIKQKAVGLFGEVEASNVFATLGTPQEEPNVNPSSGERGCTCANTSDWCNNSTHCFKVSNCTRHKGCGLGWLYVCNGFCRN
;
A
#
# COMPACT_ATOMS: atom_id res chain seq x y z
N MET A 1 25.68 35.49 -73.91
CA MET A 1 26.91 34.68 -74.00
C MET A 1 27.12 33.94 -72.69
N LEU A 2 27.54 32.66 -72.78
CA LEU A 2 27.88 31.71 -71.71
C LEU A 2 28.84 32.31 -70.64
N LYS A 3 28.92 31.85 -69.38
CA LYS A 3 29.18 30.45 -68.97
C LYS A 3 28.87 30.18 -67.49
N ARG A 4 28.43 28.93 -67.25
CA ARG A 4 28.15 28.20 -66.00
C ARG A 4 29.25 28.26 -64.93
N ARG A 5 28.84 28.20 -63.65
CA ARG A 5 29.26 27.16 -62.69
C ARG A 5 28.17 26.92 -61.63
N SER A 6 27.90 25.65 -61.42
CA SER A 6 26.83 25.01 -60.66
C SER A 6 27.23 24.80 -59.20
N PHE A 7 26.32 25.06 -58.26
CA PHE A 7 26.33 24.44 -56.93
C PHE A 7 25.00 23.72 -56.69
N LEU A 8 25.14 22.48 -56.26
CA LEU A 8 24.11 21.43 -56.21
C LEU A 8 23.04 21.70 -55.14
N GLN A 9 21.80 21.40 -55.54
CA GLN A 9 20.70 21.06 -54.66
C GLN A 9 21.02 19.78 -53.89
N TYR A 10 20.75 19.74 -52.59
CA TYR A 10 20.49 18.50 -51.86
C TYR A 10 19.17 18.66 -51.12
N GLY A 11 18.19 17.85 -51.53
CA GLY A 11 16.98 17.59 -50.79
C GLY A 11 17.08 16.31 -49.97
N VAL A 12 16.05 16.14 -49.12
CA VAL A 12 15.46 14.88 -48.63
C VAL A 12 16.33 14.00 -47.72
N GLY A 13 15.80 13.68 -46.54
CA GLY A 13 16.16 12.44 -45.84
C GLY A 13 15.78 12.43 -44.37
N ALA A 14 14.55 12.05 -44.07
CA ALA A 14 14.21 11.53 -42.74
C ALA A 14 15.09 10.29 -42.48
N ALA A 15 16.08 10.41 -41.60
CA ALA A 15 16.87 9.28 -41.17
C ALA A 15 16.13 8.57 -40.03
N ALA A 16 15.31 7.58 -40.37
CA ALA A 16 15.00 6.51 -39.45
C ALA A 16 16.31 5.75 -39.19
N VAL A 17 16.95 6.01 -38.05
CA VAL A 17 18.13 5.24 -37.62
C VAL A 17 17.62 3.91 -37.07
N ALA A 18 17.38 2.97 -37.97
CA ALA A 18 17.35 1.56 -37.64
C ALA A 18 18.79 1.09 -37.47
N GLY A 19 19.13 0.56 -36.29
CA GLY A 19 20.33 -0.26 -36.11
C GLY A 19 21.19 0.08 -34.90
N PHE A 20 20.82 -0.44 -33.75
CA PHE A 20 21.78 -1.08 -32.87
C PHE A 20 21.22 -2.43 -32.44
N ALA A 21 21.69 -3.50 -33.06
CA ALA A 21 21.60 -4.84 -32.50
C ALA A 21 22.64 -4.93 -31.37
N ILE A 22 22.28 -4.43 -30.19
CA ILE A 22 23.03 -4.72 -28.97
C ILE A 22 22.59 -6.10 -28.54
N THR A 23 23.49 -7.08 -28.61
CA THR A 23 23.40 -8.31 -27.81
C THR A 23 23.63 -7.94 -26.35
N GLY A 24 22.66 -7.23 -25.79
CA GLY A 24 22.60 -6.84 -24.40
C GLY A 24 21.24 -7.31 -23.95
N SER A 25 21.22 -8.21 -22.98
CA SER A 25 20.01 -8.55 -22.25
C SER A 25 19.38 -7.24 -21.81
N VAL A 26 18.34 -6.80 -22.50
CA VAL A 26 17.50 -5.70 -22.02
C VAL A 26 17.09 -6.17 -20.64
N PRO A 27 17.42 -5.45 -19.55
CA PRO A 27 16.96 -5.87 -18.24
C PRO A 27 15.46 -6.05 -18.38
N ALA A 28 14.96 -7.26 -18.11
CA ALA A 28 13.54 -7.51 -18.11
C ALA A 28 12.97 -6.52 -17.11
N PHE A 29 12.37 -5.44 -17.62
CA PHE A 29 11.60 -4.54 -16.80
C PHE A 29 10.54 -5.43 -16.17
N ALA A 30 10.55 -5.51 -14.84
CA ALA A 30 9.53 -6.23 -14.10
C ALA A 30 8.17 -5.80 -14.64
N ALA A 31 7.29 -6.77 -14.90
CA ALA A 31 5.97 -6.43 -15.37
C ALA A 31 5.30 -5.57 -14.29
N PRO A 32 4.45 -4.60 -14.64
CA PRO A 32 3.74 -3.85 -13.61
C PRO A 32 2.81 -4.81 -12.85
N ASN A 33 2.77 -4.72 -11.53
CA ASN A 33 1.92 -5.57 -10.70
C ASN A 33 0.44 -5.46 -11.17
N PRO A 34 -0.26 -6.57 -11.43
CA PRO A 34 -1.66 -6.55 -11.88
C PRO A 34 -2.61 -5.77 -10.96
N ILE A 35 -2.37 -5.76 -9.64
CA ILE A 35 -3.16 -5.01 -8.66
C ILE A 35 -2.98 -3.50 -8.87
N ASP A 36 -1.73 -3.05 -9.03
CA ASP A 36 -1.41 -1.63 -9.27
C ASP A 36 -2.02 -1.16 -10.60
N GLN A 37 -1.93 -1.98 -11.65
CA GLN A 37 -2.57 -1.68 -12.94
C GLN A 37 -4.10 -1.54 -12.80
N TRP A 38 -4.73 -2.41 -12.01
CA TRP A 38 -6.16 -2.34 -11.77
C TRP A 38 -6.53 -1.08 -10.97
N VAL A 39 -5.80 -0.75 -9.90
CA VAL A 39 -6.03 0.47 -9.11
C VAL A 39 -5.86 1.72 -9.97
N ASP A 40 -4.80 1.80 -10.78
CA ASP A 40 -4.56 2.89 -11.71
C ASP A 40 -5.72 3.08 -12.71
N ALA A 41 -6.27 1.97 -13.22
CA ALA A 41 -7.42 2.02 -14.10
C ALA A 41 -8.66 2.60 -13.39
N GLN A 42 -8.93 2.17 -12.14
CA GLN A 42 -10.04 2.68 -11.34
C GLN A 42 -9.88 4.16 -10.97
N VAL A 43 -8.64 4.61 -10.69
CA VAL A 43 -8.32 6.02 -10.45
C VAL A 43 -8.61 6.84 -11.70
N LYS A 44 -8.13 6.39 -12.87
CA LYS A 44 -8.34 7.08 -14.15
C LYS A 44 -9.82 7.18 -14.54
N SER A 45 -10.62 6.16 -14.24
CA SER A 45 -12.07 6.15 -14.50
C SER A 45 -12.89 6.84 -13.41
N GLY A 46 -12.29 7.22 -12.27
CA GLY A 46 -13.00 7.81 -11.14
C GLY A 46 -13.92 6.82 -10.40
N THR A 47 -13.66 5.51 -10.51
CA THR A 47 -14.49 4.44 -9.92
C THR A 47 -13.82 3.74 -8.75
N LEU A 48 -12.69 4.27 -8.25
CA LEU A 48 -11.98 3.70 -7.10
C LEU A 48 -12.90 3.63 -5.87
N PRO A 49 -12.98 2.48 -5.16
CA PRO A 49 -13.72 2.37 -3.92
C PRO A 49 -13.20 3.35 -2.86
N THR A 50 -14.09 4.14 -2.24
CA THR A 50 -13.71 5.20 -1.28
C THR A 50 -14.36 5.09 0.09
N THR A 51 -15.15 4.03 0.34
CA THR A 51 -15.85 3.81 1.61
C THR A 51 -15.35 2.54 2.28
N TYR A 52 -15.44 2.49 3.61
CA TYR A 52 -15.03 1.32 4.39
C TYR A 52 -15.67 0.03 3.86
N SER A 53 -17.00 0.00 3.68
CA SER A 53 -17.72 -1.20 3.23
C SER A 53 -17.32 -1.64 1.82
N SER A 54 -17.10 -0.69 0.91
CA SER A 54 -16.65 -1.00 -0.44
C SER A 54 -15.23 -1.56 -0.46
N ILE A 55 -14.33 -1.05 0.40
CA ILE A 55 -12.93 -1.47 0.43
C ILE A 55 -12.80 -2.82 1.16
N SER A 56 -13.43 -2.98 2.32
CA SER A 56 -13.30 -4.20 3.14
C SER A 56 -13.83 -5.47 2.46
N ALA A 57 -14.64 -5.33 1.40
CA ALA A 57 -15.09 -6.45 0.57
C ALA A 57 -13.99 -7.07 -0.31
N TYR A 58 -12.89 -6.35 -0.57
CA TYR A 58 -11.80 -6.84 -1.42
C TYR A 58 -10.82 -7.78 -0.68
N PRO A 59 -9.99 -8.55 -1.40
CA PRO A 59 -8.83 -9.23 -0.83
C PRO A 59 -7.83 -8.24 -0.20
N MET A 60 -7.10 -8.65 0.84
CA MET A 60 -6.20 -7.76 1.61
C MET A 60 -5.23 -6.93 0.76
N ASP A 61 -4.58 -7.53 -0.23
CA ASP A 61 -3.65 -6.82 -1.12
C ASP A 61 -4.35 -5.70 -1.92
N TYR A 62 -5.56 -5.97 -2.41
CA TYR A 62 -6.39 -4.93 -3.06
C TYR A 62 -6.82 -3.85 -2.06
N ARG A 63 -7.18 -4.21 -0.83
CA ARG A 63 -7.56 -3.22 0.20
C ARG A 63 -6.43 -2.23 0.44
N ARG A 64 -5.20 -2.74 0.61
CA ARG A 64 -3.99 -1.92 0.82
C ARG A 64 -3.68 -1.06 -0.39
N ALA A 65 -3.75 -1.62 -1.60
CA ALA A 65 -3.48 -0.88 -2.83
C ALA A 65 -4.51 0.23 -3.08
N ILE A 66 -5.81 -0.07 -2.92
CA ILE A 66 -6.89 0.93 -2.98
C ILE A 66 -6.64 2.02 -1.96
N PHE A 67 -6.39 1.65 -0.69
CA PHE A 67 -6.14 2.60 0.38
C PHE A 67 -4.94 3.50 0.09
N GLY A 68 -3.84 2.93 -0.42
CA GLY A 68 -2.64 3.68 -0.78
C GLY A 68 -2.86 4.71 -1.89
N ALA A 69 -3.85 4.50 -2.76
CA ALA A 69 -4.24 5.41 -3.84
C ALA A 69 -5.29 6.45 -3.42
N LEU A 70 -5.89 6.33 -2.22
CA LEU A 70 -6.85 7.31 -1.73
C LEU A 70 -6.18 8.63 -1.32
N PRO A 71 -6.86 9.77 -1.50
CA PRO A 71 -6.46 11.01 -0.86
C PRO A 71 -6.63 10.91 0.67
N ALA A 72 -5.88 11.73 1.41
CA ALA A 72 -5.77 11.67 2.87
C ALA A 72 -7.13 11.75 3.60
N GLU A 73 -8.07 12.55 3.08
CA GLU A 73 -9.40 12.69 3.64
C GLU A 73 -10.19 11.38 3.57
N LYS A 74 -10.02 10.62 2.48
CA LYS A 74 -10.65 9.32 2.31
C LYS A 74 -9.96 8.23 3.11
N GLN A 75 -8.63 8.28 3.22
CA GLN A 75 -7.87 7.37 4.10
C GLN A 75 -8.33 7.50 5.56
N SER A 76 -8.41 8.73 6.04
CA SER A 76 -8.89 9.05 7.38
C SER A 76 -10.33 8.60 7.62
N ALA A 77 -11.25 8.94 6.70
CA ALA A 77 -12.65 8.54 6.83
C ALA A 77 -12.84 7.01 6.89
N VAL A 78 -12.07 6.27 6.09
CA VAL A 78 -12.14 4.80 6.04
C VAL A 78 -11.66 4.15 7.35
N TRP A 79 -10.57 4.65 7.93
CA TRP A 79 -10.09 4.14 9.23
C TRP A 79 -10.98 4.56 10.39
N ALA A 80 -11.48 5.79 10.40
CA ALA A 80 -12.44 6.22 11.40
C ALA A 80 -13.70 5.33 11.39
N ALA A 81 -14.23 5.02 10.21
CA ALA A 81 -15.37 4.13 10.05
C ALA A 81 -15.09 2.70 10.52
N HIS A 82 -13.89 2.16 10.25
CA HIS A 82 -13.48 0.85 10.79
C HIS A 82 -13.50 0.85 12.32
N LEU A 83 -12.92 1.87 12.95
CA LEU A 83 -12.83 1.95 14.41
C LEU A 83 -14.19 2.25 15.06
N ASP A 84 -15.09 2.99 14.39
CA ASP A 84 -16.48 3.15 14.82
C ASP A 84 -17.22 1.82 14.90
N LEU A 85 -17.04 0.96 13.90
CA LEU A 85 -17.62 -0.39 13.90
C LEU A 85 -17.04 -1.26 15.01
N ARG A 86 -15.75 -1.11 15.33
CA ARG A 86 -15.14 -1.80 16.47
C ARG A 86 -15.71 -1.30 17.80
N LEU A 87 -15.87 0.02 17.97
CA LEU A 87 -16.47 0.62 19.18
C LEU A 87 -17.89 0.15 19.45
N ALA A 88 -18.65 -0.18 18.40
CA ALA A 88 -20.00 -0.72 18.51
C ALA A 88 -20.06 -2.15 19.08
N ASP A 89 -18.93 -2.86 19.22
CA ASP A 89 -18.92 -4.19 19.84
C ASP A 89 -19.22 -4.10 21.35
N SER A 90 -20.34 -4.71 21.75
CA SER A 90 -20.78 -4.78 23.14
C SER A 90 -19.77 -5.48 24.07
N LYS A 91 -18.88 -6.33 23.56
CA LYS A 91 -17.92 -7.13 24.35
C LYS A 91 -16.73 -6.33 24.88
N LEU A 92 -16.47 -5.14 24.35
CA LEU A 92 -15.33 -4.33 24.77
C LEU A 92 -15.46 -3.86 26.23
N ASN A 93 -14.38 -3.90 27.00
CA ASN A 93 -14.36 -3.23 28.30
C ASN A 93 -14.09 -1.72 28.15
N SER A 94 -14.10 -0.98 29.27
CA SER A 94 -13.87 0.47 29.28
C SER A 94 -12.53 0.86 28.67
N ASP A 95 -11.47 0.11 28.99
CA ASP A 95 -10.09 0.45 28.64
C ASP A 95 -9.84 0.18 27.15
N GLN A 96 -10.39 -0.92 26.64
CA GLN A 96 -10.40 -1.26 25.21
C GLN A 96 -11.13 -0.18 24.39
N ARG A 97 -12.31 0.27 24.84
CA ARG A 97 -13.03 1.36 24.18
C ARG A 97 -12.25 2.67 24.22
N ALA A 98 -11.65 2.99 25.37
CA ALA A 98 -10.84 4.20 25.52
C ALA A 98 -9.66 4.21 24.55
N LEU A 99 -8.92 3.10 24.44
CA LEU A 99 -7.79 2.99 23.51
C LEU A 99 -8.25 3.09 22.04
N ILE A 100 -9.35 2.43 21.66
CA ILE A 100 -9.89 2.56 20.30
C ILE A 100 -10.31 4.01 20.02
N GLY A 101 -10.94 4.69 20.98
CA GLY A 101 -11.31 6.10 20.88
C GLY A 101 -10.11 7.03 20.69
N GLU A 102 -9.02 6.81 21.44
CA GLU A 102 -7.76 7.55 21.33
C GLU A 102 -7.17 7.40 19.91
N VAL A 103 -7.00 6.16 19.44
CA VAL A 103 -6.46 5.90 18.10
C VAL A 103 -7.38 6.47 17.02
N ARG A 104 -8.70 6.33 17.19
CA ARG A 104 -9.68 6.89 16.26
C ARG A 104 -9.56 8.39 16.15
N ALA A 105 -9.38 9.12 17.26
CA ALA A 105 -9.24 10.57 17.23
C ALA A 105 -8.05 11.01 16.38
N VAL A 106 -6.93 10.28 16.47
CA VAL A 106 -5.73 10.57 15.67
C VAL A 106 -5.92 10.20 14.19
N LEU A 107 -6.48 9.02 13.89
CA LEU A 107 -6.70 8.57 12.51
C LEU A 107 -7.87 9.29 11.82
N ALA A 108 -8.76 9.94 12.57
CA ALA A 108 -9.83 10.78 12.04
C ALA A 108 -9.34 12.17 11.57
N ASP A 109 -8.06 12.50 11.77
CA ASP A 109 -7.43 13.68 11.19
C ASP A 109 -6.73 13.33 9.86
N PRO A 110 -7.17 13.91 8.71
CA PRO A 110 -6.49 13.73 7.43
C PRO A 110 -5.00 14.11 7.45
N ALA A 111 -4.58 15.07 8.29
CA ALA A 111 -3.18 15.48 8.38
C ALA A 111 -2.26 14.32 8.78
N THR A 112 -2.76 13.37 9.58
CA THR A 112 -2.05 12.15 9.97
C THR A 112 -1.56 11.35 8.76
N TYR A 113 -2.29 11.36 7.65
CA TYR A 113 -1.93 10.63 6.43
C TYR A 113 -1.04 11.42 5.46
N VAL A 114 -0.92 12.73 5.67
CA VAL A 114 -0.04 13.61 4.88
C VAL A 114 1.34 13.69 5.52
N SER A 115 1.41 14.02 6.81
CA SER A 115 2.67 14.27 7.53
C SER A 115 3.13 13.12 8.42
N GLY A 116 2.28 12.10 8.64
CA GLY A 116 2.52 11.10 9.69
C GLY A 116 2.26 11.66 11.09
N THR A 117 2.49 10.82 12.10
CA THR A 117 2.32 11.18 13.52
C THR A 117 3.20 10.27 14.40
N ASN A 118 3.65 10.80 15.53
CA ASN A 118 4.28 10.05 16.63
C ASN A 118 3.31 9.80 17.80
N ALA A 119 2.09 10.33 17.74
CA ALA A 119 1.08 10.16 18.79
C ALA A 119 0.66 8.68 18.98
N LEU A 120 1.13 7.80 18.10
CA LEU A 120 0.75 6.41 18.03
C LEU A 120 1.89 5.42 18.35
N ASP A 121 3.09 5.91 18.70
CA ASP A 121 4.29 5.08 18.85
C ASP A 121 4.14 3.97 19.92
N ASP A 122 3.43 4.28 21.02
CA ASP A 122 3.24 3.34 22.14
C ASP A 122 1.95 2.50 22.02
N ILE A 123 1.14 2.72 20.97
CA ILE A 123 -0.19 2.10 20.85
C ILE A 123 -0.08 0.59 20.72
N LYS A 124 0.96 0.07 20.05
CA LYS A 124 1.12 -1.39 19.89
C LYS A 124 1.18 -2.07 21.25
N GLN A 125 2.06 -1.61 22.15
CA GLN A 125 2.25 -2.25 23.45
C GLN A 125 0.96 -2.19 24.30
N LYS A 126 0.30 -1.03 24.34
CA LYS A 126 -0.99 -0.86 25.02
C LYS A 126 -2.06 -1.78 24.45
N ALA A 127 -2.17 -1.84 23.12
CA ALA A 127 -3.15 -2.66 22.42
C ALA A 127 -2.93 -4.15 22.69
N VAL A 128 -1.68 -4.63 22.61
CA VAL A 128 -1.34 -6.03 22.93
C VAL A 128 -1.70 -6.35 24.38
N GLY A 129 -1.46 -5.45 25.33
CA GLY A 129 -1.82 -5.65 26.73
C GLY A 129 -3.34 -5.75 26.98
N LEU A 130 -4.15 -5.02 26.22
CA LEU A 130 -5.61 -4.97 26.39
C LEU A 130 -6.39 -6.00 25.55
N PHE A 131 -5.88 -6.34 24.36
CA PHE A 131 -6.58 -7.18 23.39
C PHE A 131 -5.91 -8.54 23.19
N GLY A 132 -4.64 -8.68 23.57
CA GLY A 132 -3.78 -9.72 23.01
C GLY A 132 -3.35 -9.36 21.58
N GLU A 133 -2.28 -9.99 21.11
CA GLU A 133 -1.58 -9.56 19.90
C GLU A 133 -2.37 -9.78 18.61
N VAL A 134 -3.07 -10.92 18.47
CA VAL A 134 -3.92 -11.20 17.29
C VAL A 134 -5.05 -10.18 17.19
N GLU A 135 -5.80 -9.97 18.27
CA GLU A 135 -6.94 -9.05 18.22
C GLU A 135 -6.49 -7.59 18.13
N ALA A 136 -5.37 -7.21 18.76
CA ALA A 136 -4.79 -5.90 18.58
C ALA A 136 -4.45 -5.64 17.09
N SER A 137 -3.85 -6.60 16.40
CA SER A 137 -3.56 -6.49 14.96
C SER A 137 -4.83 -6.39 14.11
N ASN A 138 -5.86 -7.17 14.45
CA ASN A 138 -7.16 -7.12 13.77
C ASN A 138 -7.86 -5.77 13.91
N VAL A 139 -7.75 -5.13 15.08
CA VAL A 139 -8.38 -3.84 15.36
C VAL A 139 -7.58 -2.71 14.70
N PHE A 140 -6.25 -2.73 14.82
CA PHE A 140 -5.44 -1.54 14.58
C PHE A 140 -4.53 -1.59 13.34
N ALA A 141 -4.25 -2.78 12.79
CA ALA A 141 -3.37 -2.97 11.64
C ALA A 141 -4.03 -3.71 10.46
N THR A 142 -5.30 -4.07 10.61
CA THR A 142 -6.10 -4.77 9.59
C THR A 142 -7.37 -3.98 9.30
N LEU A 143 -7.51 -3.44 8.08
CA LEU A 143 -8.74 -2.79 7.66
C LEU A 143 -9.77 -3.84 7.21
N GLY A 144 -10.93 -3.86 7.86
CA GLY A 144 -11.96 -4.86 7.63
C GLY A 144 -11.80 -6.11 8.49
N THR A 145 -12.41 -7.22 8.07
CA THR A 145 -12.22 -8.50 8.73
C THR A 145 -10.88 -9.13 8.29
N PRO A 146 -10.17 -9.81 9.19
CA PRO A 146 -9.04 -10.63 8.80
C PRO A 146 -9.50 -11.65 7.75
N GLN A 147 -8.73 -11.78 6.68
CA GLN A 147 -8.89 -12.86 5.72
C GLN A 147 -7.79 -13.88 5.99
N GLU A 148 -8.11 -15.16 5.88
CA GLU A 148 -7.07 -16.19 5.75
C GLU A 148 -6.31 -15.87 4.46
N GLU A 149 -5.08 -15.40 4.60
CA GLU A 149 -4.18 -15.24 3.46
C GLU A 149 -4.04 -16.62 2.80
N PRO A 150 -4.26 -16.76 1.49
CA PRO A 150 -4.11 -18.05 0.84
C PRO A 150 -2.68 -18.56 1.09
N ASN A 151 -2.56 -19.83 1.47
CA ASN A 151 -1.29 -20.56 1.61
C ASN A 151 -0.61 -20.69 0.25
N VAL A 152 -0.09 -19.60 -0.31
CA VAL A 152 0.60 -19.59 -1.59
C VAL A 152 2.09 -19.45 -1.33
N ASN A 153 2.85 -20.35 -1.94
CA ASN A 153 4.31 -20.33 -1.96
C ASN A 153 4.79 -19.01 -2.64
N PRO A 154 5.70 -18.21 -2.05
CA PRO A 154 6.20 -16.94 -2.62
C PRO A 154 6.99 -17.06 -3.93
N SER A 155 6.93 -18.20 -4.61
CA SER A 155 7.68 -18.51 -5.83
C SER A 155 7.11 -17.89 -7.10
N SER A 156 5.87 -17.39 -7.09
CA SER A 156 5.31 -16.61 -8.21
C SER A 156 5.64 -15.14 -7.97
N GLY A 157 6.69 -14.64 -8.63
CA GLY A 157 7.23 -13.31 -8.45
C GLY A 157 6.18 -12.18 -8.43
N GLU A 158 6.53 -11.10 -7.72
CA GLU A 158 5.80 -9.83 -7.60
C GLU A 158 4.70 -9.75 -6.52
N ARG A 159 4.91 -10.36 -5.33
CA ARG A 159 4.12 -9.94 -4.16
C ARG A 159 4.64 -8.62 -3.56
N GLY A 160 3.69 -7.74 -3.23
CA GLY A 160 3.95 -6.58 -2.38
C GLY A 160 4.45 -7.00 -1.00
N CYS A 161 5.24 -6.15 -0.36
CA CYS A 161 5.64 -6.36 1.02
C CYS A 161 4.39 -6.36 1.94
N THR A 162 4.35 -7.16 3.00
CA THR A 162 3.13 -7.35 3.81
C THR A 162 3.22 -6.77 5.23
N CYS A 163 4.42 -6.35 5.66
CA CYS A 163 4.63 -5.72 6.95
C CYS A 163 5.60 -4.52 6.84
N ALA A 164 5.61 -3.67 7.87
CA ALA A 164 6.55 -2.56 8.01
C ALA A 164 7.43 -2.78 9.24
N ASN A 165 8.75 -2.80 9.08
CA ASN A 165 9.66 -3.08 10.20
C ASN A 165 9.67 -1.99 11.30
N THR A 166 9.19 -0.78 10.98
CA THR A 166 9.04 0.33 11.94
C THR A 166 7.70 0.38 12.64
N SER A 167 6.74 -0.46 12.23
CA SER A 167 5.45 -0.68 12.87
C SER A 167 5.08 -2.13 12.65
N ASP A 168 5.78 -3.00 13.37
CA ASP A 168 5.65 -4.44 13.22
C ASP A 168 4.33 -4.88 13.86
N TRP A 169 3.42 -5.45 13.07
CA TRP A 169 2.16 -6.05 13.56
C TRP A 169 2.02 -7.51 13.11
N CYS A 170 3.17 -8.15 12.88
CA CYS A 170 3.27 -9.60 12.76
C CYS A 170 2.79 -10.27 14.07
N ASN A 171 2.46 -11.57 13.99
CA ASN A 171 1.92 -12.31 15.13
C ASN A 171 3.01 -12.69 16.15
N ASN A 172 2.63 -13.30 17.28
CA ASN A 172 3.50 -13.56 18.44
C ASN A 172 4.75 -14.39 18.15
N SER A 173 4.78 -15.13 17.04
CA SER A 173 5.92 -15.97 16.65
C SER A 173 6.76 -15.39 15.52
N THR A 174 6.29 -14.30 14.89
CA THR A 174 6.92 -13.72 13.70
C THR A 174 7.27 -12.26 13.93
N HIS A 175 8.30 -11.80 13.23
CA HIS A 175 8.67 -10.39 13.19
C HIS A 175 8.66 -9.90 11.76
N CYS A 176 8.56 -8.58 11.59
CA CYS A 176 8.68 -8.00 10.27
C CYS A 176 10.14 -7.92 9.85
N PHE A 177 10.56 -8.85 8.99
CA PHE A 177 11.89 -8.81 8.41
C PHE A 177 11.90 -7.99 7.14
N LYS A 178 12.63 -6.88 7.17
CA LYS A 178 12.86 -6.04 5.99
C LYS A 178 13.57 -6.84 4.90
N VAL A 179 13.05 -6.79 3.68
CA VAL A 179 13.67 -7.44 2.51
C VAL A 179 13.82 -6.45 1.35
N SER A 180 14.65 -6.80 0.36
CA SER A 180 14.83 -6.04 -0.87
C SER A 180 14.02 -6.57 -2.05
N ASN A 181 13.48 -7.79 -1.95
CA ASN A 181 12.84 -8.53 -3.04
C ASN A 181 11.30 -8.52 -2.97
N CYS A 182 10.70 -7.43 -2.47
CA CYS A 182 9.25 -7.20 -2.52
C CYS A 182 8.96 -5.75 -2.95
N THR A 183 7.80 -5.55 -3.58
CA THR A 183 7.35 -4.22 -3.97
C THR A 183 6.89 -3.45 -2.74
N ARG A 184 7.53 -2.30 -2.47
CA ARG A 184 7.14 -1.44 -1.34
C ARG A 184 5.92 -0.62 -1.70
N HIS A 185 4.98 -0.51 -0.78
CA HIS A 185 3.79 0.32 -0.92
C HIS A 185 3.31 0.81 0.45
N LYS A 186 2.44 1.82 0.49
CA LYS A 186 1.71 2.18 1.71
C LYS A 186 0.67 1.10 2.05
N GLY A 187 0.22 1.01 3.29
CA GLY A 187 -0.77 -0.02 3.67
C GLY A 187 -0.35 -0.95 4.81
N CYS A 188 0.72 -0.64 5.53
CA CYS A 188 1.21 -1.48 6.63
C CYS A 188 1.28 -0.73 7.95
N GLY A 189 1.36 -1.52 9.02
CA GLY A 189 1.45 -1.01 10.38
C GLY A 189 0.13 -0.43 10.90
N LEU A 190 0.25 0.27 12.02
CA LEU A 190 -0.88 0.92 12.68
C LEU A 190 -1.56 1.94 11.75
N GLY A 191 -2.87 1.80 11.58
CA GLY A 191 -3.65 2.71 10.72
C GLY A 191 -3.20 2.75 9.26
N TRP A 192 -2.38 1.78 8.83
CA TRP A 192 -1.75 1.74 7.51
C TRP A 192 -0.89 2.97 7.14
N LEU A 193 -0.31 3.61 8.16
CA LEU A 193 0.53 4.79 8.01
C LEU A 193 1.94 4.49 7.46
N TYR A 194 2.36 3.23 7.50
CA TYR A 194 3.73 2.83 7.24
C TYR A 194 3.88 2.19 5.86
N VAL A 195 5.06 2.37 5.29
CA VAL A 195 5.47 1.71 4.05
C VAL A 195 5.78 0.25 4.36
N CYS A 196 5.06 -0.64 3.71
CA CYS A 196 5.35 -2.06 3.68
C CYS A 196 6.74 -2.30 3.08
N ASN A 197 7.61 -2.98 3.80
CA ASN A 197 9.00 -3.19 3.41
C ASN A 197 9.59 -4.56 3.80
N GLY A 198 8.75 -5.48 4.29
CA GLY A 198 9.15 -6.80 4.72
C GLY A 198 8.06 -7.86 4.64
N PHE A 199 8.39 -9.03 5.16
CA PHE A 199 7.45 -10.14 5.39
C PHE A 199 7.52 -10.59 6.85
N CYS A 200 6.36 -11.00 7.39
CA CYS A 200 6.30 -11.67 8.68
C CYS A 200 6.94 -13.07 8.55
N ARG A 201 7.99 -13.34 9.34
CA ARG A 201 8.64 -14.65 9.43
C ARG A 201 9.27 -14.82 10.82
N ASN A 202 9.63 -16.05 11.16
CA ASN A 202 10.33 -16.37 12.42
C ASN A 202 11.84 -16.07 12.28
#